data_AF-A0AAU7ANZ1-F1
#
_entry.id   AF-A0AAU7ANZ1-F1
#
_cell.length_a   1.000
_cell.length_b   1.000
_cell.length_c   1.000
_cell.angle_alpha   90.00
_cell.angle_beta   90.00
_cell.angle_gamma   90.00
#
_symmetry.space_group_name_H-M   'P 1'
#
loop_
_entity.id
_entity.type
_entity.pdbx_description
1 polymer ?
#
loop_
_entity_poly.entity_id
_entity_poly.type
_entity_poly.pdbx_seq_one_letter_code
_entity_poly.pdbx_strand_id
1 'polypeptide(L)'
;MSHRVSITLDDDAFDALQSIAAARGLRPTTLAGEAVVCALGDQLHRPVPTDEETVDRVPTAASRPSIDEQRGVSGDERARWLELGRGEPWKRAMWELVRQLRVAYPDLAEALGTGWHHDRASRDGVLALAVWRAELDAGIQADPRLEHQWLAALRDFMRLLHDRQGHVGSLVTESERPTDW
;
A
#
# COMPACT_ATOMS: atom_id res chain seq x y z
N MET A 1 5.17 -18.56 -13.57
CA MET A 1 4.88 -19.97 -13.23
C MET A 1 3.76 -19.99 -12.20
N SER A 2 2.76 -20.86 -12.34
CA SER A 2 1.62 -20.94 -11.41
C SER A 2 1.71 -22.24 -10.62
N HIS A 3 1.57 -22.16 -9.29
CA HIS A 3 1.60 -23.31 -8.38
C HIS A 3 0.22 -23.50 -7.77
N ARG A 4 -0.27 -24.76 -7.74
CA ARG A 4 -1.55 -25.11 -7.16
C ARG A 4 -1.35 -25.62 -5.74
N VAL A 5 -2.02 -25.00 -4.78
CA VAL A 5 -2.01 -25.39 -3.37
C VAL A 5 -3.40 -25.88 -2.98
N SER A 6 -3.47 -26.98 -2.23
CA SER A 6 -4.71 -27.50 -1.64
C SER A 6 -4.68 -27.21 -0.15
N ILE A 7 -5.74 -26.58 0.36
CA ILE A 7 -5.92 -26.27 1.77
C ILE A 7 -7.18 -26.97 2.28
N THR A 8 -7.11 -27.50 3.49
CA THR A 8 -8.25 -28.13 4.17
C THR A 8 -8.73 -27.15 5.23
N LEU A 9 -10.02 -26.83 5.21
CA LEU A 9 -10.68 -25.95 6.17
C LEU A 9 -11.66 -26.80 6.98
N ASP A 10 -11.90 -26.40 8.22
CA ASP A 10 -13.06 -26.92 8.97
C ASP A 10 -14.37 -26.37 8.38
N ASP A 11 -15.47 -27.04 8.70
CA ASP A 11 -16.79 -26.73 8.13
C ASP A 11 -17.24 -25.30 8.47
N ASP A 12 -16.98 -24.83 9.68
CA ASP A 12 -17.33 -23.48 10.14
C ASP A 12 -16.55 -22.39 9.35
N ALA A 13 -15.26 -22.59 9.13
CA ALA A 13 -14.42 -21.69 8.34
C ALA A 13 -14.80 -21.72 6.85
N PHE A 14 -15.22 -22.88 6.33
CA PHE A 14 -15.70 -22.99 4.96
C PHE A 14 -17.05 -22.27 4.77
N ASP A 15 -17.97 -22.39 5.73
CA ASP A 15 -19.26 -21.69 5.70
C ASP A 15 -19.09 -20.17 5.82
N ALA A 16 -18.18 -19.72 6.69
CA ALA A 16 -17.82 -18.31 6.77
C ALA A 16 -17.24 -17.79 5.45
N LEU A 17 -16.34 -18.56 4.81
CA LEU A 17 -15.76 -18.24 3.50
C LEU A 17 -16.85 -18.13 2.42
N GLN A 18 -17.79 -19.07 2.37
CA GLN A 18 -18.91 -19.03 1.44
C GLN A 18 -19.81 -17.81 1.65
N SER A 19 -20.15 -17.51 2.91
CA SER A 19 -21.00 -16.37 3.27
C SER A 19 -20.36 -15.04 2.84
N ILE A 20 -19.07 -14.86 3.11
CA ILE A 20 -18.32 -13.65 2.73
C ILE A 20 -18.17 -13.56 1.20
N ALA A 21 -17.94 -14.69 0.52
CA ALA A 21 -17.85 -14.73 -0.93
C ALA A 21 -19.18 -14.35 -1.59
N ALA A 22 -20.30 -14.88 -1.08
CA ALA A 22 -21.64 -14.57 -1.56
C ALA A 22 -22.00 -13.10 -1.35
N ALA A 23 -21.68 -12.53 -0.17
CA ALA A 23 -21.89 -11.11 0.13
C ALA A 23 -21.09 -10.18 -0.81
N ARG A 24 -19.99 -10.67 -1.40
CA ARG A 24 -19.12 -9.93 -2.31
C ARG A 24 -19.34 -10.30 -3.79
N GLY A 25 -20.26 -11.21 -4.10
CA GLY A 25 -20.48 -11.71 -5.46
C GLY A 25 -19.27 -12.46 -6.05
N LEU A 26 -18.36 -12.96 -5.21
CA LEU A 26 -17.14 -13.64 -5.61
C LEU A 26 -17.29 -15.16 -5.47
N ARG A 27 -16.42 -15.90 -6.17
CA ARG A 27 -16.29 -17.35 -5.94
C ARG A 27 -15.49 -17.59 -4.66
N PRO A 28 -15.86 -18.58 -3.82
CA PRO A 28 -15.13 -18.90 -2.60
C PRO A 28 -13.64 -19.19 -2.83
N THR A 29 -13.30 -19.82 -3.96
CA THR A 29 -11.91 -20.10 -4.36
C THR A 29 -11.09 -18.83 -4.60
N THR A 30 -11.71 -17.78 -5.14
CA THR A 30 -11.05 -16.50 -5.39
C THR A 30 -10.75 -15.80 -4.07
N LEU A 31 -11.74 -15.78 -3.18
CA LEU A 31 -11.59 -15.20 -1.84
C LEU A 31 -10.55 -15.95 -1.00
N ALA A 32 -10.52 -17.28 -1.07
CA ALA A 32 -9.52 -18.10 -0.39
C ALA A 32 -8.10 -17.82 -0.91
N GLY A 33 -7.95 -17.68 -2.23
CA GLY A 33 -6.68 -17.31 -2.84
C GLY A 33 -6.19 -15.94 -2.37
N GLU A 34 -7.06 -14.94 -2.35
CA GLU A 34 -6.74 -13.60 -1.83
C GLU A 34 -6.34 -13.64 -0.35
N ALA A 35 -7.09 -14.37 0.48
CA ALA A 35 -6.80 -14.49 1.90
C ALA A 35 -5.43 -15.14 2.16
N VAL A 36 -5.08 -16.21 1.42
CA VAL A 36 -3.77 -16.87 1.54
C VAL A 36 -2.64 -15.94 1.11
N VAL A 37 -2.82 -15.20 0.01
CA VAL A 37 -1.80 -14.25 -0.48
C VAL A 37 -1.57 -13.12 0.53
N CYS A 38 -2.64 -12.57 1.11
CA CYS A 38 -2.55 -11.55 2.15
C CYS A 38 -1.86 -12.09 3.41
N ALA A 39 -2.30 -13.23 3.94
CA ALA A 39 -1.74 -13.81 5.15
C ALA A 39 -0.25 -14.18 4.99
N LEU A 40 0.16 -14.65 3.82
CA LEU A 40 1.56 -14.95 3.52
C LEU A 40 2.40 -13.67 3.45
N GLY A 41 1.83 -12.60 2.88
CA GLY A 41 2.46 -11.27 2.87
C GLY A 41 2.75 -10.77 4.28
N ASP A 42 1.76 -10.88 5.18
CA ASP A 42 1.88 -10.44 6.57
C ASP A 42 2.91 -11.26 7.37
N GLN A 43 2.97 -12.57 7.16
CA GLN A 43 3.94 -13.43 7.86
C GLN A 43 5.38 -13.20 7.37
N LEU A 44 5.59 -12.91 6.10
CA LEU A 44 6.91 -12.61 5.55
C LEU A 44 7.46 -11.25 6.03
N HIS A 45 6.61 -10.38 6.57
CA HIS A 45 6.97 -9.04 7.03
C HIS A 45 7.04 -8.90 8.56
N ARG A 46 6.84 -9.97 9.33
CA ARG A 46 6.93 -9.91 10.79
C ARG A 46 8.36 -10.14 11.27
N PRO A 47 9.04 -9.16 11.90
CA PRO A 47 10.31 -9.42 12.58
C PRO A 47 10.04 -10.20 13.87
N VAL A 48 10.93 -11.15 14.16
CA VAL A 48 10.99 -11.86 15.45
C VAL A 48 11.29 -10.82 16.55
N PRO A 49 10.55 -10.79 17.67
CA PRO A 49 10.78 -9.79 18.69
C PRO A 49 12.12 -10.05 19.39
N THR A 50 12.96 -9.03 19.43
CA THR A 50 14.11 -8.94 20.34
C THR A 50 13.92 -7.68 21.17
N ASP A 51 13.93 -7.86 22.48
CA ASP A 51 13.74 -6.83 23.49
C ASP A 51 14.88 -5.80 23.51
N GLU A 52 14.59 -4.67 24.17
CA GLU A 52 15.49 -3.61 24.66
C GLU A 52 15.92 -2.52 23.66
N GLU A 53 16.21 -1.27 24.06
CA GLU A 53 15.76 -0.34 25.10
C GLU A 53 16.41 1.01 24.72
N THR A 54 15.63 2.10 24.72
CA THR A 54 15.94 3.54 24.98
C THR A 54 17.21 4.24 24.43
N VAL A 55 17.04 5.43 23.83
CA VAL A 55 17.50 6.78 24.30
C VAL A 55 17.62 7.79 23.13
N ASP A 56 16.65 8.71 23.08
CA ASP A 56 16.74 10.20 23.05
C ASP A 56 17.83 10.94 22.22
N ARG A 57 17.43 11.63 21.13
CA ARG A 57 17.40 13.12 21.03
C ARG A 57 17.10 13.68 19.64
N VAL A 58 16.30 14.75 19.64
CA VAL A 58 15.83 15.61 18.51
C VAL A 58 16.81 16.78 18.28
N PRO A 59 16.86 17.43 17.09
CA PRO A 59 16.11 18.69 16.91
C PRO A 59 15.48 18.92 15.50
N THR A 60 14.17 19.21 15.53
CA THR A 60 13.37 20.18 14.75
C THR A 60 13.54 20.34 13.23
N ALA A 61 12.49 19.97 12.46
CA ALA A 61 12.19 20.56 11.16
C ALA A 61 10.67 20.55 10.85
N ALA A 62 10.16 21.76 10.54
CA ALA A 62 8.95 22.11 9.80
C ALA A 62 7.63 21.40 10.13
N SER A 63 6.67 22.19 10.65
CA SER A 63 5.25 21.83 10.77
C SER A 63 4.67 21.34 9.44
N ARG A 64 4.63 20.01 9.29
CA ARG A 64 3.77 19.29 8.34
C ARG A 64 2.48 18.93 9.10
N PRO A 65 1.34 18.74 8.41
CA PRO A 65 0.09 18.39 9.09
C PRO A 65 0.31 17.11 9.92
N SER A 66 0.22 17.25 11.23
CA SER A 66 0.34 16.14 12.17
C SER A 66 -0.74 15.12 11.89
N ILE A 67 -0.31 13.87 11.63
CA ILE A 67 -1.18 12.69 11.63
C ILE A 67 -1.50 12.36 13.10
N ASP A 68 -2.18 13.26 13.79
CA ASP A 68 -2.57 13.02 15.19
C ASP A 68 -3.90 13.70 15.49
N GLU A 69 -4.99 13.09 14.97
CA GLU A 69 -6.35 13.42 15.43
C GLU A 69 -7.37 12.28 15.25
N GLN A 70 -6.92 11.04 15.01
CA GLN A 70 -7.83 9.87 14.99
C GLN A 70 -7.25 8.70 15.82
N ARG A 71 -6.93 8.98 17.09
CA ARG A 71 -6.78 7.93 18.09
C ARG A 71 -8.17 7.56 18.61
N GLY A 72 -8.89 6.79 17.80
CA GLY A 72 -10.06 6.00 18.21
C GLY A 72 -9.75 4.54 17.90
N VAL A 73 -9.43 3.76 18.92
CA VAL A 73 -9.25 2.31 18.82
C VAL A 73 -10.55 1.72 18.26
N SER A 74 -10.56 1.34 16.99
CA SER A 74 -11.68 0.65 16.37
C SER A 74 -11.15 -0.29 15.29
N GLY A 75 -10.97 -1.56 15.68
CA GLY A 75 -11.12 -2.83 14.94
C GLY A 75 -10.74 -3.01 13.46
N ASP A 76 -10.20 -2.03 12.74
CA ASP A 76 -9.81 -2.15 11.33
C ASP A 76 -8.29 -2.04 11.24
N GLU A 77 -7.62 -3.14 11.60
CA GLU A 77 -6.17 -3.36 11.47
C GLU A 77 -5.77 -3.53 9.99
N ARG A 78 -6.29 -2.65 9.13
CA ARG A 78 -6.07 -2.67 7.68
C ARG A 78 -5.12 -1.56 7.28
N ALA A 79 -4.32 -1.85 6.26
CA ALA A 79 -3.33 -0.91 5.75
C ALA A 79 -3.97 0.43 5.37
N ARG A 80 -3.42 1.53 5.91
CA ARG A 80 -3.99 2.89 5.85
C ARG A 80 -4.14 3.44 4.43
N TRP A 81 -3.37 2.90 3.49
CA TRP A 81 -3.35 3.26 2.07
C TRP A 81 -4.45 2.59 1.24
N LEU A 82 -5.30 1.75 1.83
CA LEU A 82 -6.43 1.11 1.13
C LEU A 82 -7.71 1.94 1.22
N GLU A 83 -8.33 2.20 0.07
CA GLU A 83 -9.49 3.10 -0.10
C GLU A 83 -10.80 2.63 0.55
N LEU A 84 -11.00 1.33 0.74
CA LEU A 84 -12.25 0.63 1.12
C LEU A 84 -13.30 1.48 1.89
N GLY A 85 -14.15 2.20 1.16
CA GLY A 85 -15.27 2.97 1.74
C GLY A 85 -14.89 4.22 2.54
N ARG A 86 -13.62 4.66 2.50
CA ARG A 86 -13.11 5.81 3.27
C ARG A 86 -13.49 7.18 2.67
N GLY A 87 -13.95 7.19 1.41
CA GLY A 87 -14.54 8.35 0.76
C GLY A 87 -13.58 9.52 0.52
N GLU A 88 -14.16 10.66 0.15
CA GLU A 88 -13.47 11.87 -0.33
C GLU A 88 -12.41 12.46 0.62
N PRO A 89 -12.58 12.47 1.96
CA PRO A 89 -11.55 13.00 2.85
C PRO A 89 -10.26 12.18 2.85
N TRP A 90 -10.36 10.85 2.88
CA TRP A 90 -9.20 9.95 2.81
C TRP A 90 -8.47 10.11 1.50
N LYS A 91 -9.26 10.11 0.44
CA LYS A 91 -8.89 10.38 -0.93
C LYS A 91 -7.99 11.62 -1.00
N ARG A 92 -8.48 12.77 -0.52
CA ARG A 92 -7.72 14.04 -0.53
C ARG A 92 -6.42 13.96 0.26
N ALA A 93 -6.44 13.33 1.44
CA ALA A 93 -5.25 13.17 2.27
C ALA A 93 -4.18 12.32 1.55
N MET A 94 -4.60 11.21 0.94
CA MET A 94 -3.72 10.34 0.17
C MET A 94 -3.12 11.03 -1.05
N TRP A 95 -3.94 11.80 -1.78
CA TRP A 95 -3.46 12.57 -2.93
C TRP A 95 -2.35 13.54 -2.53
N GLU A 96 -2.49 14.19 -1.39
CA GLU A 96 -1.49 15.13 -0.88
C GLU A 96 -0.17 14.42 -0.52
N LEU A 97 -0.23 13.24 0.10
CA LEU A 97 0.97 12.43 0.37
C LEU A 97 1.67 12.00 -0.93
N VAL A 98 0.91 11.53 -1.93
CA VAL A 98 1.48 11.17 -3.23
C VAL A 98 2.08 12.39 -3.94
N ARG A 99 1.43 13.56 -3.85
CA ARG A 99 1.96 14.80 -4.42
C ARG A 99 3.29 15.17 -3.78
N GLN A 100 3.40 15.13 -2.46
CA GLN A 100 4.65 15.39 -1.74
C GLN A 100 5.74 14.39 -2.15
N LEU A 101 5.38 13.10 -2.23
CA LEU A 101 6.31 12.05 -2.65
C LEU A 101 6.85 12.32 -4.06
N ARG A 102 5.98 12.66 -5.02
CA ARG A 102 6.38 12.96 -6.40
C ARG A 102 7.26 14.21 -6.54
N VAL A 103 7.10 15.18 -5.63
CA VAL A 103 8.00 16.35 -5.59
C VAL A 103 9.38 15.98 -5.05
N ALA A 104 9.43 15.12 -4.02
CA ALA A 104 10.68 14.67 -3.44
C ALA A 104 11.45 13.67 -4.33
N TYR A 105 10.73 12.88 -5.13
CA TYR A 105 11.30 11.85 -6.01
C TYR A 105 10.81 12.04 -7.45
N PRO A 106 11.45 12.92 -8.25
CA PRO A 106 11.03 13.21 -9.62
C PRO A 106 11.03 11.99 -10.54
N ASP A 107 12.01 11.08 -10.40
CA ASP A 107 12.11 9.85 -11.21
C ASP A 107 10.87 8.95 -11.05
N LEU A 108 10.29 8.89 -9.85
CA LEU A 108 9.02 8.19 -9.60
C LEU A 108 7.87 8.88 -10.35
N ALA A 109 7.86 10.21 -10.37
CA ALA A 109 6.83 10.98 -11.04
C ALA A 109 6.86 10.77 -12.55
N GLU A 110 8.04 10.59 -13.14
CA GLU A 110 8.23 10.19 -14.53
C GLU A 110 7.78 8.75 -14.77
N ALA A 111 8.22 7.81 -13.93
CA ALA A 111 7.92 6.39 -14.06
C ALA A 111 6.42 6.05 -13.95
N LEU A 112 5.65 6.80 -13.14
CA LEU A 112 4.19 6.59 -13.03
C LEU A 112 3.46 6.92 -14.35
N GLY A 113 3.97 7.85 -15.15
CA GLY A 113 3.31 8.33 -16.37
C GLY A 113 1.96 9.00 -16.12
N THR A 114 1.26 9.35 -17.20
CA THR A 114 -0.10 9.88 -17.14
C THR A 114 -1.10 8.73 -16.98
N GLY A 115 -2.09 8.88 -16.07
CA GLY A 115 -3.12 7.85 -15.88
C GLY A 115 -2.79 6.75 -14.86
N TRP A 116 -1.69 6.87 -14.09
CA TRP A 116 -1.27 5.86 -13.11
C TRP A 116 -2.34 5.44 -12.09
N HIS A 117 -3.30 6.32 -11.79
CA HIS A 117 -4.38 6.07 -10.84
C HIS A 117 -5.47 5.15 -11.41
N HIS A 118 -5.51 4.92 -12.73
CA HIS A 118 -6.44 3.97 -13.35
C HIS A 118 -5.97 2.51 -13.23
N ASP A 119 -4.65 2.29 -13.16
CA ASP A 119 -4.11 0.97 -12.85
C ASP A 119 -4.08 0.77 -11.34
N ARG A 120 -4.93 -0.13 -10.84
CA ARG A 120 -5.03 -0.41 -9.40
C ARG A 120 -3.68 -0.77 -8.79
N ALA A 121 -2.84 -1.54 -9.49
CA ALA A 121 -1.54 -1.93 -8.94
C ALA A 121 -0.59 -0.74 -8.78
N SER A 122 -0.52 0.13 -9.78
CA SER A 122 0.26 1.38 -9.74
C SER A 122 -0.29 2.34 -8.68
N ARG A 123 -1.61 2.49 -8.61
CA ARG A 123 -2.30 3.33 -7.63
C ARG A 123 -2.04 2.87 -6.20
N ASP A 124 -2.35 1.62 -5.91
CA ASP A 124 -2.22 1.03 -4.59
C ASP A 124 -0.74 1.01 -4.14
N GLY A 125 0.18 0.71 -5.07
CA GLY A 125 1.63 0.73 -4.80
C GLY A 125 2.18 2.11 -4.45
N VAL A 126 1.83 3.17 -5.21
CA VAL A 126 2.30 4.52 -4.88
C VAL A 126 1.68 5.05 -3.59
N LEU A 127 0.41 4.71 -3.32
CA LEU A 127 -0.25 5.06 -2.05
C LEU A 127 0.45 4.41 -0.86
N ALA A 128 0.80 3.13 -0.95
CA ALA A 128 1.55 2.42 0.07
C ALA A 128 2.91 3.08 0.34
N LEU A 129 3.66 3.40 -0.72
CA LEU A 129 4.96 4.06 -0.61
C LEU A 129 4.86 5.47 -0.01
N ALA A 130 3.83 6.23 -0.37
CA ALA A 130 3.60 7.58 0.15
C ALA A 130 3.25 7.56 1.64
N VAL A 131 2.40 6.62 2.08
CA VAL A 131 2.11 6.42 3.51
C VAL A 131 3.37 6.00 4.26
N TRP A 132 4.12 5.01 3.76
CA TRP A 132 5.33 4.56 4.44
C TRP A 132 6.38 5.68 4.54
N ARG A 133 6.56 6.51 3.50
CA ARG A 133 7.45 7.68 3.57
C ARG A 133 7.00 8.67 4.65
N ALA A 134 5.70 8.95 4.73
CA ALA A 134 5.15 9.86 5.72
C ALA A 134 5.35 9.33 7.16
N GLU A 135 5.26 8.02 7.36
CA GLU A 135 5.50 7.39 8.66
C GLU A 135 6.98 7.45 9.06
N LEU A 136 7.91 7.29 8.10
CA LEU A 136 9.34 7.50 8.33
C LEU A 136 9.66 8.96 8.66
N ASP A 137 9.10 9.90 7.89
CA ASP A 137 9.29 11.35 8.12
C ASP A 137 8.73 11.83 9.46
N ALA A 138 7.64 11.21 9.92
CA ALA A 138 7.05 11.49 11.23
C ALA A 138 7.86 10.88 12.38
N GLY A 139 8.91 10.12 12.11
CA GLY A 139 9.74 9.48 13.13
C GLY A 139 8.99 8.40 13.92
N ILE A 140 7.91 7.83 13.35
CA ILE A 140 7.14 6.76 14.01
C ILE A 140 8.04 5.55 14.25
N GLN A 141 9.02 5.32 13.38
CA GLN A 141 10.01 4.26 13.51
C GLN A 141 11.41 4.86 13.33
N ALA A 142 12.28 4.67 14.33
CA ALA A 142 13.62 5.27 14.36
C ALA A 142 14.72 4.35 13.79
N ASP A 143 14.39 3.17 13.27
CA ASP A 143 15.36 2.23 12.72
C ASP A 143 15.86 2.71 11.32
N PRO A 144 17.15 3.05 11.15
CA PRO A 144 17.71 3.47 9.87
C PRO A 144 17.60 2.42 8.76
N ARG A 145 17.43 1.14 9.11
CA ARG A 145 17.25 0.07 8.12
C ARG A 145 15.95 0.24 7.34
N LEU A 146 14.93 0.84 7.94
CA LEU A 146 13.64 1.06 7.31
C LEU A 146 13.72 2.09 6.19
N GLU A 147 14.56 3.12 6.35
CA GLU A 147 14.88 4.05 5.27
C GLU A 147 15.48 3.30 4.07
N HIS A 148 16.41 2.37 4.34
CA HIS A 148 17.02 1.57 3.28
C HIS A 148 16.01 0.62 2.61
N GLN A 149 15.14 -0.01 3.40
CA GLN A 149 14.08 -0.88 2.88
C GLN A 149 13.07 -0.09 2.03
N TRP A 150 12.70 1.11 2.47
CA TRP A 150 11.82 2.00 1.73
C TRP A 150 12.45 2.41 0.39
N LEU A 151 13.73 2.79 0.38
CA LEU A 151 14.46 3.11 -0.86
C LEU A 151 14.59 1.91 -1.80
N ALA A 152 14.77 0.70 -1.26
CA ALA A 152 14.77 -0.52 -2.06
C ALA A 152 13.40 -0.78 -2.69
N ALA A 153 12.32 -0.69 -1.88
CA ALA A 153 10.94 -0.85 -2.35
C ALA A 153 10.56 0.18 -3.41
N LEU A 154 10.96 1.45 -3.24
CA LEU A 154 10.78 2.49 -4.24
C LEU A 154 11.44 2.12 -5.57
N ARG A 155 12.69 1.65 -5.53
CA ARG A 155 13.44 1.25 -6.73
C ARG A 155 12.81 0.06 -7.43
N ASP A 156 12.41 -0.95 -6.68
CA ASP A 156 11.74 -2.13 -7.20
C ASP A 156 10.39 -1.78 -7.84
N PHE A 157 9.65 -0.87 -7.21
CA PHE A 157 8.40 -0.36 -7.76
C PHE A 157 8.61 0.44 -9.04
N MET A 158 9.61 1.34 -9.10
CA MET A 158 9.93 2.07 -10.33
C MET A 158 10.34 1.13 -11.47
N ARG A 159 11.09 0.07 -11.17
CA ARG A 159 11.41 -0.97 -12.17
C ARG A 159 10.15 -1.68 -12.66
N LEU A 160 9.25 -2.07 -11.76
CA LEU A 160 7.97 -2.66 -12.12
C LEU A 160 7.15 -1.74 -13.04
N LEU A 161 7.10 -0.44 -12.74
CA LEU A 161 6.40 0.54 -13.58
C LEU A 161 7.02 0.63 -14.98
N HIS A 162 8.35 0.71 -15.06
CA HIS A 162 9.06 0.77 -16.33
C HIS A 162 8.84 -0.48 -17.19
N ASP A 163 8.93 -1.67 -16.58
CA ASP A 163 8.68 -2.93 -17.25
C ASP A 163 7.25 -2.97 -17.83
N ARG A 164 6.27 -2.46 -17.07
CA ARG A 164 4.87 -2.39 -17.53
C ARG A 164 4.68 -1.36 -18.64
N GLN A 165 5.34 -0.21 -18.57
CA GLN A 165 5.29 0.79 -19.65
C GLN A 165 5.96 0.30 -20.94
N GLY A 166 7.04 -0.48 -20.84
CA GLY A 166 7.65 -1.15 -21.99
C GLY A 166 6.72 -2.15 -22.68
N HIS A 167 5.73 -2.70 -21.95
CA HIS A 167 4.70 -3.57 -22.51
C HIS A 167 3.46 -2.79 -23.00
N VAL A 168 3.18 -1.61 -22.44
CA VAL A 168 2.03 -0.74 -22.79
C VAL A 168 2.35 0.25 -23.92
N GLY A 169 3.62 0.54 -24.20
CA GLY A 169 4.04 1.40 -25.32
C GLY A 169 3.60 0.92 -26.71
N SER A 170 2.98 -0.26 -26.82
CA SER A 170 2.31 -0.71 -28.05
C SER A 170 0.88 -0.15 -28.21
N LEU A 171 0.25 0.39 -27.16
CA LEU A 171 -1.17 0.75 -27.19
C LEU A 171 -1.46 1.99 -26.31
N VAL A 172 -1.70 3.10 -27.02
CA VAL A 172 -2.55 4.25 -26.66
C VAL A 172 -1.87 5.51 -26.09
N THR A 173 -2.13 6.58 -26.85
CA THR A 173 -1.89 8.00 -26.62
C THR A 173 -3.00 8.66 -25.81
N GLU A 174 -2.58 9.71 -25.11
CA GLU A 174 -3.29 10.96 -24.83
C GLU A 174 -4.03 11.12 -23.50
N SER A 175 -3.76 12.32 -22.97
CA SER A 175 -3.99 12.92 -21.67
C SER A 175 -5.44 13.26 -21.34
N GLU A 176 -5.82 13.10 -20.07
CA GLU A 176 -6.70 14.05 -19.38
C GLU A 176 -6.57 13.94 -17.85
N ARG A 177 -6.81 15.05 -17.14
CA ARG A 177 -6.95 15.05 -15.67
C ARG A 177 -8.29 14.40 -15.32
N PRO A 178 -8.36 13.39 -14.43
CA PRO A 178 -9.63 12.75 -14.09
C PRO A 178 -10.36 13.50 -12.98
N THR A 179 -11.65 13.73 -13.22
CA THR A 179 -12.64 14.20 -12.25
C THR A 179 -13.16 13.05 -11.37
N ASP A 180 -12.93 11.81 -11.80
CA ASP A 180 -13.42 10.59 -11.17
C ASP A 180 -12.23 9.67 -10.88
N TRP A 181 -12.06 9.31 -9.61
CA TRP A 181 -10.93 8.56 -9.06
C TRP A 181 -11.42 7.59 -8.00
#